data_AF-A0A7J0D6M3-F1
#
_entry.id   AF-A0A7J0D6M3-F1
#
_cell.length_a   1.000
_cell.length_b   1.000
_cell.length_c   1.000
_cell.angle_alpha   90.00
_cell.angle_beta   90.00
_cell.angle_gamma   90.00
#
_symmetry.space_group_name_H-M   'P 1'
#
loop_
_entity.id
_entity.type
_entity.pdbx_description
1 polymer ?
#
loop_
_entity_poly.entity_id
_entity_poly.type
_entity_poly.pdbx_seq_one_letter_code
_entity_poly.pdbx_strand_id
1 'polypeptide(L)'
;MLNVLSVLSWLHPAGLGSYAAAKAAAWALTDAAREELAPRGIAVSALHVGYMDTDMAAAVPADQKADPADVAAQALRGIEKGLPEILADETTRYIRQGLAALPEAA
;
A
#
# COMPACT_ATOMS: atom_id res chain seq x y z
N MET A 1 -4.30 4.42 13.72
CA MET A 1 -3.62 3.14 13.38
C MET A 1 -3.12 3.24 11.96
N LEU A 2 -1.87 2.85 11.69
CA LEU A 2 -1.32 2.77 10.34
C LEU A 2 -1.00 1.30 10.03
N ASN A 3 -1.59 0.77 8.96
CA ASN A 3 -1.27 -0.55 8.46
C ASN A 3 -0.33 -0.43 7.25
N VAL A 4 0.85 -1.05 7.32
CA VAL A 4 1.84 -1.07 6.23
C VAL A 4 1.54 -2.23 5.29
N LEU A 5 0.98 -1.88 4.13
CA LEU A 5 0.56 -2.79 3.08
C LEU A 5 1.54 -2.73 1.90
N SER A 6 1.09 -3.12 0.71
CA SER A 6 1.90 -3.17 -0.49
C SER A 6 1.06 -2.80 -1.71
N VAL A 7 1.70 -2.39 -2.80
CA VAL A 7 1.08 -2.36 -4.13
C VAL A 7 0.51 -3.74 -4.52
N LEU A 8 1.04 -4.82 -3.94
CA LEU A 8 0.57 -6.19 -4.14
C LEU A 8 -0.79 -6.49 -3.46
N SER A 9 -1.37 -5.52 -2.74
CA SER A 9 -2.80 -5.54 -2.40
C SER A 9 -3.70 -5.50 -3.65
N TRP A 10 -3.18 -5.02 -4.78
CA TRP A 10 -3.92 -4.83 -6.03
C TRP A 10 -3.27 -5.48 -7.26
N LEU A 11 -1.94 -5.60 -7.24
CA LEU A 11 -1.17 -6.23 -8.30
C LEU A 11 -0.80 -7.67 -7.90
N HIS A 12 -1.03 -8.64 -8.79
CA HIS A 12 -0.93 -10.06 -8.45
C HIS A 12 -0.02 -10.84 -9.43
N PRO A 13 1.29 -10.55 -9.45
CA PRO A 13 2.21 -11.21 -10.37
C PRO A 13 2.42 -12.67 -9.97
N ALA A 14 2.67 -13.53 -10.96
CA ALA A 14 3.03 -14.92 -10.73
C ALA A 14 4.28 -15.03 -9.83
N GLY A 15 4.31 -16.03 -8.95
CA GLY A 15 5.40 -16.24 -7.98
C GLY A 15 5.26 -15.49 -6.66
N LEU A 16 4.40 -14.46 -6.58
CA LEU A 16 4.13 -13.70 -5.35
C LEU A 16 2.70 -13.89 -4.81
N GLY A 17 1.97 -14.90 -5.29
CA GLY A 17 0.54 -15.08 -5.04
C GLY A 17 0.15 -15.15 -3.56
N SER A 18 0.92 -15.87 -2.72
CA SER A 18 0.63 -15.95 -1.28
C SER A 18 0.81 -14.61 -0.57
N TYR A 19 1.88 -13.89 -0.89
CA TYR A 19 2.15 -12.56 -0.34
C TYR A 19 1.11 -11.53 -0.80
N ALA A 20 0.78 -11.53 -2.10
CA ALA A 20 -0.24 -10.67 -2.68
C ALA A 20 -1.62 -10.94 -2.06
N ALA A 21 -2.03 -12.21 -1.93
CA ALA A 21 -3.28 -12.58 -1.29
C ALA A 21 -3.35 -12.11 0.17
N ALA A 22 -2.26 -12.28 0.93
CA ALA A 22 -2.19 -11.82 2.32
C ALA A 22 -2.31 -10.28 2.41
N LYS A 23 -1.63 -9.53 1.52
CA LYS A 23 -1.71 -8.06 1.49
C LYS A 23 -3.05 -7.54 0.98
N ALA A 24 -3.73 -8.25 0.09
CA ALA A 24 -5.10 -7.95 -0.33
C ALA A 24 -6.10 -8.20 0.83
N ALA A 25 -5.97 -9.33 1.53
CA ALA A 25 -6.78 -9.61 2.71
C ALA A 25 -6.56 -8.58 3.83
N ALA A 26 -5.30 -8.17 4.05
CA ALA A 26 -4.97 -7.12 5.01
C ALA A 26 -5.53 -5.75 4.59
N TRP A 27 -5.63 -5.46 3.28
CA TRP A 27 -6.29 -4.24 2.79
C TRP A 27 -7.79 -4.26 3.12
N ALA A 28 -8.49 -5.35 2.79
CA ALA A 28 -9.90 -5.52 3.14
C ALA A 28 -10.14 -5.41 4.66
N LEU A 29 -9.27 -6.02 5.47
CA LEU A 29 -9.31 -5.88 6.94
C LEU A 29 -9.10 -4.44 7.39
N THR A 30 -8.21 -3.69 6.73
CA THR A 30 -7.93 -2.29 7.06
C THR A 30 -9.16 -1.42 6.81
N ASP A 31 -9.89 -1.67 5.73
CA ASP A 31 -11.12 -0.94 5.41
C ASP A 31 -12.26 -1.30 6.36
N ALA A 32 -12.43 -2.58 6.71
CA ALA A 32 -13.39 -2.98 7.75
C ALA A 32 -13.05 -2.32 9.11
N ALA A 33 -11.79 -2.39 9.53
CA ALA A 33 -11.33 -1.77 10.77
C ALA A 33 -11.55 -0.25 10.78
N ARG A 34 -11.39 0.43 9.65
CA ARG A 34 -11.66 1.87 9.52
C ARG A 34 -13.11 2.20 9.88
N GLU A 35 -14.07 1.46 9.32
CA GLU A 35 -15.50 1.65 9.60
C GLU A 35 -15.86 1.28 11.05
N GLU A 36 -15.35 0.16 11.56
CA GLU A 36 -15.61 -0.30 12.93
C GLU A 36 -15.03 0.61 14.02
N LEU A 37 -13.95 1.33 13.70
CA LEU A 37 -13.24 2.20 14.63
C LEU A 37 -13.65 3.68 14.50
N ALA A 38 -14.27 4.08 13.38
CA ALA A 38 -14.74 5.44 13.15
C ALA A 38 -15.70 5.97 14.25
N PRO A 39 -16.69 5.22 14.76
CA PRO A 39 -17.56 5.69 15.86
C PRO A 39 -16.81 5.98 17.17
N ARG A 40 -15.60 5.45 17.32
CA ARG A 40 -14.71 5.69 18.47
C ARG A 40 -13.71 6.83 18.24
N GLY A 41 -13.80 7.52 17.10
CA GLY A 41 -12.87 8.59 16.74
C GLY A 41 -11.45 8.11 16.42
N ILE A 42 -11.27 6.81 16.13
CA ILE A 42 -9.96 6.24 15.85
C ILE A 42 -9.76 6.16 14.33
N ALA A 43 -8.86 7.00 13.81
CA ALA A 43 -8.48 6.95 12.40
C ALA A 43 -7.63 5.72 12.07
N VAL A 44 -7.91 5.11 10.92
CA VAL A 44 -7.14 3.98 10.36
C VAL A 44 -6.67 4.37 8.97
N SER A 45 -5.40 4.16 8.65
CA SER A 45 -4.84 4.46 7.32
C SER A 45 -4.08 3.25 6.79
N ALA A 46 -4.09 3.07 5.48
CA ALA A 46 -3.26 2.10 4.79
C ALA A 46 -2.09 2.80 4.08
N LEU A 47 -0.87 2.33 4.30
CA LEU A 47 0.30 2.73 3.52
C LEU A 47 0.58 1.67 2.47
N HIS A 48 0.60 2.03 1.20
CA HIS A 48 0.96 1.16 0.10
C HIS A 48 2.32 1.54 -0.46
N VAL A 49 3.17 0.53 -0.61
CA VAL A 49 4.54 0.67 -1.12
C VAL A 49 4.81 -0.47 -2.12
N GLY A 50 5.53 -0.16 -3.18
CA GLY A 50 6.23 -1.11 -4.03
C GLY A 50 7.42 -1.68 -3.28
N TYR A 51 8.62 -1.55 -3.84
CA TYR A 51 9.84 -1.93 -3.14
C TYR A 51 10.40 -0.77 -2.32
N MET A 52 10.91 -1.09 -1.14
CA MET A 52 11.57 -0.17 -0.22
C MET A 52 12.97 -0.72 0.08
N ASP A 53 13.97 0.15 0.18
CA ASP A 53 15.36 -0.28 0.40
C ASP A 53 15.59 -0.82 1.82
N THR A 54 15.27 -2.10 1.96
CA THR A 54 15.30 -2.88 3.20
C THR A 54 15.74 -4.31 2.88
N ASP A 55 16.10 -5.08 3.91
CA ASP A 55 16.51 -6.48 3.77
C ASP A 55 15.46 -7.35 3.05
N MET A 56 14.16 -7.04 3.22
CA MET A 56 13.07 -7.75 2.56
C MET A 56 13.15 -7.68 1.03
N ALA A 57 13.70 -6.57 0.50
CA ALA A 57 13.86 -6.33 -0.93
C ALA A 57 15.34 -6.36 -1.36
N ALA A 58 16.21 -7.07 -0.63
CA ALA A 58 17.66 -7.10 -0.91
C ALA A 58 18.01 -7.58 -2.33
N ALA A 59 17.19 -8.48 -2.91
CA ALA A 59 17.38 -9.01 -4.26
C ALA A 59 16.91 -8.07 -5.39
N VAL A 60 16.24 -6.96 -5.06
CA VAL A 60 15.75 -5.98 -6.03
C VAL A 60 16.86 -4.96 -6.33
N PRO A 61 17.04 -4.50 -7.57
CA PRO A 61 17.97 -3.42 -7.91
C PRO A 61 17.68 -2.14 -7.12
N ALA A 62 18.72 -1.43 -6.67
CA ALA A 62 18.59 -0.26 -5.81
C ALA A 62 17.81 0.90 -6.45
N ASP A 63 17.92 1.06 -7.77
CA ASP A 63 17.21 2.07 -8.57
C ASP A 63 15.70 1.79 -8.70
N GLN A 64 15.23 0.63 -8.23
CA GLN A 64 13.81 0.24 -8.25
C GLN A 64 13.16 0.29 -6.85
N LYS A 65 13.84 0.86 -5.86
CA LYS A 65 13.37 0.92 -4.46
C LYS A 65 13.16 2.35 -4.00
N ALA A 66 12.14 2.56 -3.19
CA ALA A 66 11.93 3.79 -2.45
C ALA A 66 12.85 3.88 -1.23
N ASP A 67 13.30 5.09 -0.90
CA ASP A 67 14.03 5.39 0.33
C ASP A 67 13.09 5.19 1.55
N PRO A 68 13.43 4.30 2.50
CA PRO A 68 12.63 4.10 3.72
C PRO A 68 12.33 5.39 4.49
N ALA A 69 13.27 6.34 4.54
CA ALA A 69 13.10 7.60 5.25
C ALA A 69 12.04 8.48 4.59
N ASP A 70 12.02 8.53 3.25
CA ASP A 70 10.99 9.25 2.51
C ASP A 70 9.62 8.59 2.65
N VAL A 71 9.55 7.25 2.56
CA VAL A 71 8.30 6.52 2.78
C VAL A 71 7.73 6.80 4.18
N ALA A 72 8.57 6.81 5.22
CA ALA A 72 8.16 7.15 6.58
C ALA A 72 7.65 8.60 6.68
N ALA A 73 8.33 9.55 6.04
CA ALA A 73 7.91 10.94 6.01
C ALA A 73 6.55 11.12 5.29
N GLN A 74 6.33 10.43 4.18
CA GLN A 74 5.05 10.42 3.47
C GLN A 74 3.93 9.80 4.34
N ALA A 75 4.22 8.70 5.05
CA ALA A 75 3.28 8.06 5.95
C ALA A 75 2.81 9.00 7.08
N LEU A 76 3.75 9.70 7.74
CA LEU A 76 3.43 10.66 8.79
C LEU A 76 2.56 11.81 8.26
N ARG A 77 2.94 12.43 7.14
CA ARG A 77 2.16 13.50 6.51
C ARG A 77 0.76 13.04 6.10
N GLY A 78 0.62 11.80 5.64
CA GLY A 78 -0.67 11.24 5.25
C GLY A 78 -1.59 11.03 6.46
N ILE A 79 -1.05 10.54 7.58
CA ILE A 79 -1.78 10.39 8.84
C ILE A 79 -2.22 11.77 9.36
N GLU A 80 -1.33 12.77 9.37
CA GLU A 80 -1.65 14.14 9.79
C GLU A 80 -2.80 14.76 8.99
N LYS A 81 -2.90 14.41 7.70
CA LYS A 81 -3.97 14.85 6.80
C LYS A 81 -5.24 14.01 6.88
N GLY A 82 -5.26 12.95 7.71
CA GLY A 82 -6.39 12.02 7.80
C GLY A 82 -6.63 11.22 6.52
N LEU A 83 -5.59 10.97 5.71
CA LEU A 83 -5.74 10.23 4.46
C LEU A 83 -6.09 8.76 4.73
N PRO A 84 -7.11 8.21 4.04
CA PRO A 84 -7.48 6.82 4.23
C PRO A 84 -6.44 5.85 3.64
N GLU A 85 -5.81 6.26 2.53
CA GLU A 85 -4.75 5.53 1.84
C GLU A 85 -3.61 6.48 1.49
N ILE A 86 -2.38 6.01 1.68
CA ILE A 86 -1.13 6.73 1.46
C ILE A 86 -0.32 5.91 0.45
N LEU A 87 -0.01 6.48 -0.69
CA LEU A 87 0.71 5.81 -1.79
C LEU A 87 2.15 6.33 -1.78
N ALA A 88 3.13 5.48 -1.52
CA ALA A 88 4.49 5.92 -1.20
C ALA A 88 5.39 6.18 -2.43
N ASP A 89 5.10 5.53 -3.55
CA ASP A 89 5.95 5.56 -4.75
C ASP A 89 5.13 5.61 -6.04
N GLU A 90 5.80 5.93 -7.15
CA GLU A 90 5.17 6.10 -8.45
C GLU A 90 4.52 4.82 -8.97
N THR A 91 5.13 3.65 -8.75
CA THR A 91 4.53 2.36 -9.12
C THR A 91 3.19 2.16 -8.42
N THR A 92 3.14 2.44 -7.12
CA THR A 92 1.93 2.35 -6.32
C THR A 92 0.86 3.32 -6.81
N ARG A 93 1.22 4.59 -7.10
CA ARG A 93 0.29 5.59 -7.67
C ARG A 93 -0.25 5.13 -9.02
N TYR A 94 0.62 4.65 -9.91
CA TYR A 94 0.26 4.18 -11.24
C TYR A 94 -0.72 3.01 -11.21
N ILE A 95 -0.42 1.97 -10.43
CA ILE A 95 -1.32 0.81 -10.28
C ILE A 95 -2.67 1.23 -9.70
N ARG A 96 -2.68 2.09 -8.67
CA ARG A 96 -3.93 2.57 -8.07
C ARG A 96 -4.79 3.36 -9.05
N GLN A 97 -4.18 4.19 -9.90
CA GLN A 97 -4.90 4.89 -10.96
C GLN A 97 -5.47 3.92 -12.00
N GLY A 98 -4.72 2.87 -12.35
CA GLY A 98 -5.13 1.86 -13.31
C GLY A 98 -6.34 1.02 -12.88
N LEU A 99 -6.56 0.81 -11.58
CA LEU A 99 -7.72 0.06 -11.08
C LEU A 99 -9.08 0.71 -11.41
N ALA A 100 -9.11 2.03 -11.58
CA ALA A 100 -10.33 2.74 -11.94
C ALA A 100 -10.62 2.68 -13.46
N ALA A 101 -9.62 2.28 -14.26
CA ALA A 101 -9.81 2.02 -15.68
C ALA A 101 -10.42 0.62 -15.85
N LEU A 102 -11.57 0.55 -16.51
CA LEU A 102 -12.17 -0.74 -16.89
C LEU A 102 -11.16 -1.52 -17.75
N PRO A 103 -10.99 -2.83 -17.53
CA PRO A 103 -10.18 -3.62 -18.44
C PRO A 103 -10.84 -3.59 -19.83
N GLU A 104 -10.12 -3.14 -20.85
CA GLU A 104 -10.47 -3.52 -22.22
C GLU A 104 -10.32 -5.04 -22.30
N ALA A 105 -11.42 -5.71 -22.60
CA ALA A 105 -11.42 -7.14 -22.84
C ALA A 105 -10.47 -7.45 -24.00
N ALA A 106 -9.40 -8.20 -23.71
CA ALA A 106 -8.54 -8.81 -24.73
C ALA A 106 -9.21 -10.05 -25.33
#